data_AF-A0A914EHN3-F1
#
_entry.id   AF-A0A914EHN3-F1
#
_cell.length_a   1.000
_cell.length_b   1.000
_cell.length_c   1.000
_cell.angle_alpha   90.00
_cell.angle_beta   90.00
_cell.angle_gamma   90.00
#
_symmetry.space_group_name_H-M   'P 1'
#
loop_
_entity.id
_entity.type
_entity.pdbx_description
1 polymer ?
#
loop_
_entity_poly.entity_id
_entity_poly.type
_entity_poly.pdbx_seq_one_letter_code
_entity_poly.pdbx_strand_id
1 'polypeptide(L)'
;MAILSGRANKFPQEVVEHWESRRITELKQRGKHPKNFHFLEGSQFDYYRELGRLGNFPYKISLAIERVFYDFIEKRGINFFTYKNFQYKVLNDEDFECKYVP
;
A
#
# COMPACT_ATOMS: atom_id res chain seq x y z
N MET A 1 -10.75 -6.88 -14.00
CA MET A 1 -11.82 -7.86 -14.29
C MET A 1 -11.50 -9.29 -13.82
N ALA A 2 -10.66 -9.55 -12.80
CA ALA A 2 -10.26 -10.93 -12.43
C ALA A 2 -11.45 -11.78 -11.92
N ILE A 3 -12.26 -11.21 -11.02
CA ILE A 3 -13.49 -11.82 -10.48
C ILE A 3 -14.52 -12.10 -11.58
N LEU A 4 -14.73 -11.16 -12.50
CA LEU A 4 -15.70 -11.33 -13.60
C LEU A 4 -15.21 -12.31 -14.66
N SER A 5 -13.89 -12.42 -14.86
CA SER A 5 -13.27 -13.40 -15.76
C SER A 5 -13.07 -14.79 -15.15
N GLY A 6 -13.51 -15.03 -13.91
CA GLY A 6 -13.32 -16.31 -13.21
C GLY A 6 -11.87 -16.64 -12.81
N ARG A 7 -10.93 -15.68 -12.93
CA ARG A 7 -9.53 -15.85 -12.54
C ARG A 7 -9.27 -15.70 -11.05
N ALA A 8 -10.23 -15.10 -10.33
CA ALA A 8 -10.21 -14.95 -8.88
C ALA A 8 -11.47 -15.56 -8.30
N ASN A 9 -11.33 -16.25 -7.18
CA ASN A 9 -12.47 -16.83 -6.46
C ASN A 9 -13.37 -15.73 -5.90
N LYS A 10 -14.68 -15.91 -6.04
CA LYS A 10 -15.65 -15.16 -5.24
C LYS A 10 -15.76 -15.83 -3.88
N PHE A 11 -15.60 -15.06 -2.81
CA PHE A 11 -15.87 -15.54 -1.47
C PHE A 11 -17.38 -15.47 -1.18
N PRO A 12 -17.92 -16.40 -0.36
CA PRO A 12 -19.27 -16.26 0.18
C PRO A 12 -19.43 -14.93 0.93
N GLN A 13 -20.63 -14.36 0.89
CA GLN A 13 -20.95 -13.09 1.55
C GLN A 13 -20.59 -13.11 3.05
N GLU A 14 -20.89 -14.20 3.74
CA GLU A 14 -20.59 -14.40 5.17
C GLU A 14 -19.09 -14.27 5.49
N VAL A 15 -18.23 -14.76 4.58
CA VAL A 15 -16.77 -14.67 4.73
C VAL A 15 -16.30 -13.23 4.61
N VAL A 16 -16.89 -12.47 3.67
CA VAL A 16 -16.59 -11.04 3.47
C VAL A 16 -17.01 -10.23 4.70
N GLU A 17 -18.24 -10.43 5.18
CA GLU A 17 -18.78 -9.73 6.35
C GLU A 17 -18.00 -10.02 7.63
N HIS A 18 -17.59 -11.27 7.83
CA HIS A 18 -16.73 -11.66 8.95
C HIS A 18 -15.37 -10.96 8.88
N TRP A 19 -14.78 -10.90 7.69
CA TRP A 19 -13.50 -10.21 7.48
C TRP A 19 -13.61 -8.70 7.76
N GLU A 20 -14.67 -8.04 7.28
CA GLU A 20 -14.91 -6.61 7.52
C GLU A 20 -15.11 -6.31 9.00
N SER A 21 -15.92 -7.12 9.68
CA SER A 21 -16.19 -7.01 11.12
C SER A 21 -14.91 -7.15 11.95
N ARG A 22 -14.07 -8.15 11.62
CA ARG A 22 -12.77 -8.34 12.26
C ARG A 22 -11.87 -7.12 12.05
N ARG A 23 -11.83 -6.58 10.83
CA ARG A 23 -10.98 -5.43 10.50
C ARG A 23 -11.42 -4.14 11.21
N ILE A 24 -12.72 -3.90 11.34
CA ILE A 24 -13.26 -2.79 12.14
C ILE A 24 -12.87 -2.94 13.61
N THR A 25 -12.89 -4.17 14.13
CA THR A 25 -12.51 -4.46 15.52
C THR A 25 -11.03 -4.18 15.77
N GLU A 26 -10.15 -4.63 14.87
CA GLU A 26 -8.71 -4.34 14.92
C GLU A 26 -8.43 -2.83 14.89
N LEU A 27 -9.15 -2.07 14.07
CA LEU A 27 -9.00 -0.61 13.99
C LEU A 27 -9.36 0.06 15.32
N LYS A 28 -10.48 -0.34 15.93
CA LYS A 28 -10.90 0.16 17.24
C LYS A 28 -9.86 -0.17 18.33
N GLN A 29 -9.32 -1.40 18.32
CA GLN A 29 -8.28 -1.82 19.26
C GLN A 29 -6.99 -0.99 19.13
N ARG A 30 -6.67 -0.52 17.92
CA ARG A 30 -5.54 0.39 17.65
C ARG A 30 -5.85 1.87 17.93
N GLY A 31 -7.00 2.17 18.56
CA GLY A 31 -7.44 3.54 18.85
C GLY A 31 -7.87 4.34 17.62
N LYS A 32 -8.13 3.68 16.49
CA LYS A 32 -8.54 4.34 15.25
C LYS A 32 -10.07 4.35 15.10
N HIS A 33 -10.60 5.46 14.61
CA HIS A 33 -12.02 5.58 14.33
C HIS A 33 -12.41 4.70 13.12
N PRO A 34 -13.58 4.02 13.11
CA PRO A 34 -14.03 3.18 11.99
C PRO A 34 -14.08 3.90 10.63
N LYS A 35 -14.26 5.22 10.62
CA LYS A 35 -14.15 6.05 9.40
C LYS A 35 -12.82 5.90 8.66
N ASN A 36 -11.77 5.47 9.35
CA ASN A 36 -10.45 5.20 8.78
C ASN A 36 -10.34 3.76 8.22
N PHE A 37 -11.46 3.06 8.04
CA PHE A 37 -11.48 1.67 7.55
C PHE A 37 -10.74 1.47 6.23
N HIS A 38 -10.89 2.43 5.31
CA HIS A 38 -10.23 2.39 4.01
C HIS A 38 -8.79 2.95 4.03
N PHE A 39 -8.29 3.36 5.19
CA PHE A 39 -6.96 3.95 5.30
C PHE A 39 -5.90 2.85 5.42
N LEU A 40 -5.10 2.68 4.37
CA LEU A 40 -4.12 1.59 4.26
C LEU A 40 -2.77 1.91 4.92
N GLU A 41 -2.43 3.19 5.11
CA GLU A 41 -1.14 3.64 5.66
C GLU A 41 0.07 2.87 5.09
N GLY A 42 0.96 2.39 5.95
CA GLY A 42 2.13 1.57 5.59
C GLY A 42 1.81 0.14 5.16
N SER A 43 0.55 -0.29 5.17
CA SER A 43 0.16 -1.64 4.71
C SER A 43 -0.31 -1.69 3.26
N GLN A 44 -0.24 -0.57 2.52
CA GLN A 44 -0.73 -0.50 1.15
C GLN A 44 -0.02 -1.47 0.19
N PHE A 45 1.29 -1.68 0.34
CA PHE A 45 2.05 -2.57 -0.54
C PHE A 45 1.76 -4.05 -0.23
N ASP A 46 1.60 -4.40 1.05
CA ASP A 46 1.12 -5.73 1.45
C ASP A 46 -0.26 -6.01 0.86
N TYR A 47 -1.15 -5.03 0.92
CA TYR A 47 -2.48 -5.11 0.32
C TYR A 47 -2.40 -5.34 -1.21
N TYR A 48 -1.55 -4.60 -1.92
CA TYR A 48 -1.37 -4.79 -3.36
C TYR A 48 -0.77 -6.15 -3.72
N ARG A 49 0.18 -6.66 -2.94
CA ARG A 49 0.73 -8.02 -3.11
C ARG A 49 -0.36 -9.07 -2.92
N GLU A 50 -1.20 -8.90 -1.89
CA GLU A 50 -2.31 -9.81 -1.61
C GLU A 50 -3.37 -9.78 -2.73
N LEU A 51 -3.67 -8.61 -3.29
CA LEU A 51 -4.53 -8.52 -4.48
C LEU A 51 -3.93 -9.27 -5.68
N GLY A 52 -2.61 -9.17 -5.91
CA GLY A 52 -1.91 -9.94 -6.95
C GLY A 52 -2.06 -11.43 -6.76
N ARG A 53 -1.84 -11.90 -5.52
CA ARG A 53 -1.99 -13.30 -5.13
C ARG A 53 -3.41 -13.82 -5.36
N LEU A 54 -4.42 -13.09 -4.87
CA LEU A 54 -5.83 -13.47 -4.99
C LEU A 54 -6.36 -13.37 -6.43
N GLY A 55 -5.86 -12.40 -7.19
CA GLY A 55 -6.25 -12.16 -8.57
C GLY A 55 -5.50 -13.01 -9.60
N ASN A 56 -4.55 -13.83 -9.14
CA ASN A 56 -3.61 -14.59 -9.97
C ASN A 56 -2.94 -13.71 -11.05
N PHE A 57 -2.42 -12.56 -10.63
CA PHE A 57 -1.66 -11.67 -11.49
C PHE A 57 -0.33 -11.28 -10.84
N PRO A 58 0.74 -11.09 -11.62
CA PRO A 58 2.04 -10.74 -11.08
C PRO A 58 1.96 -9.36 -10.42
N TYR A 59 2.50 -9.27 -9.20
CA TYR A 59 2.76 -7.98 -8.57
C TYR A 59 3.86 -7.24 -9.34
N LYS A 60 3.57 -5.99 -9.74
CA LYS A 60 4.43 -5.23 -10.68
C LYS A 60 5.16 -4.05 -10.06
N ILE A 61 4.88 -3.71 -8.82
CA ILE A 61 5.56 -2.60 -8.15
C ILE A 61 6.89 -3.14 -7.65
N SER A 62 7.99 -2.53 -8.10
CA SER A 62 9.32 -2.92 -7.68
C SER A 62 9.61 -2.48 -6.24
N LEU A 63 10.58 -3.14 -5.60
CA LEU A 63 11.04 -2.78 -4.26
C LEU A 63 11.61 -1.37 -4.22
N ALA A 64 12.27 -0.92 -5.30
CA ALA A 64 12.76 0.44 -5.44
C ALA A 64 11.63 1.47 -5.30
N ILE A 65 10.47 1.25 -5.93
CA ILE A 65 9.31 2.15 -5.83
C ILE A 65 8.73 2.16 -4.41
N GLU A 66 8.63 0.99 -3.77
CA GLU A 66 8.20 0.88 -2.38
C GLU A 66 9.14 1.67 -1.44
N ARG A 67 10.46 1.55 -1.63
CA ARG A 67 11.47 2.30 -0.86
C ARG A 67 11.40 3.80 -1.11
N VAL A 68 11.25 4.24 -2.35
CA VAL A 68 11.06 5.67 -2.71
C VAL A 68 9.85 6.25 -1.97
N PHE A 69 8.75 5.50 -1.91
CA PHE A 69 7.53 5.96 -1.22
C PHE A 69 7.78 6.17 0.28
N TYR A 70 8.44 5.22 0.95
CA TYR A 70 8.74 5.37 2.38
C TYR A 70 9.73 6.50 2.65
N ASP A 71 10.78 6.61 1.85
CA ASP A 71 11.77 7.68 1.93
C ASP A 71 11.14 9.07 1.74
N PHE A 72 10.21 9.20 0.80
CA PHE A 72 9.42 10.40 0.59
C PHE A 72 8.54 10.77 1.80
N ILE A 73 7.86 9.78 2.41
CA ILE A 73 7.05 10.00 3.61
C ILE A 73 7.93 10.48 4.77
N GLU A 74 9.08 9.85 4.97
CA GLU A 74 10.03 10.21 6.01
C GLU A 74 10.51 11.65 5.84
N LYS A 75 10.97 12.02 4.63
CA LYS A 75 11.41 13.39 4.32
C LYS A 75 10.30 14.42 4.52
N ARG A 76 9.05 14.08 4.17
CA ARG A 76 7.89 14.93 4.43
C ARG A 76 7.65 15.12 5.93
N GLY A 77 7.90 14.09 6.74
CA GLY A 77 7.83 14.15 8.19
C GLY A 77 8.94 15.02 8.81
N ILE A 78 10.14 15.01 8.22
CA ILE A 78 11.29 15.81 8.68
C ILE A 78 11.11 17.29 8.33
N ASN A 79 10.83 17.62 7.06
CA ASN A 79 10.63 19.01 6.64
C ASN A 79 9.54 19.12 5.57
N PHE A 80 8.36 19.54 6.01
CA PHE A 80 7.20 19.71 5.14
C PHE A 80 7.36 20.79 4.06
N PHE A 81 8.29 21.73 4.20
CA PHE A 81 8.47 22.80 3.20
C PHE A 81 9.42 22.37 2.07
N THR A 82 10.43 21.55 2.37
CA THR A 82 11.50 21.22 1.42
C THR A 82 11.52 19.78 0.96
N TYR A 83 10.66 18.88 1.47
CA TYR A 83 10.67 17.47 1.05
C TYR A 83 10.41 17.24 -0.45
N LYS A 84 9.81 18.22 -1.14
CA LYS A 84 9.58 18.17 -2.60
C LYS A 84 10.82 18.51 -3.42
N ASN A 85 11.89 19.02 -2.80
CA ASN A 85 13.15 19.35 -3.45
C ASN A 85 14.03 18.11 -3.69
N PHE A 86 13.62 16.94 -3.20
CA PHE A 86 14.27 15.67 -3.49
C PHE A 86 13.79 15.10 -4.82
N GLN A 87 14.73 14.87 -5.74
CA GLN A 87 14.49 14.21 -7.02
C GLN A 87 14.93 12.75 -6.95
N TYR A 88 14.06 11.86 -7.43
CA TYR A 88 14.26 10.43 -7.41
C TYR A 88 14.49 9.88 -8.82
N LYS A 89 15.40 8.93 -8.94
CA LYS A 89 15.63 8.17 -10.17
C LYS A 89 15.71 6.69 -9.82
N VAL A 90 14.77 5.90 -10.31
CA VAL A 90 14.81 4.44 -10.15
C VAL A 90 15.87 3.88 -11.09
N LEU A 91 16.80 3.09 -10.54
CA LEU A 91 17.90 2.49 -11.31
C LEU A 91 17.54 1.08 -11.79
N ASN A 92 16.95 0.29 -10.90
CA ASN A 92 16.57 -1.09 -11.13
C ASN A 92 15.40 -1.46 -10.18
N ASP A 93 15.06 -2.75 -10.06
CA ASP A 93 13.93 -3.19 -9.24
C ASP A 93 14.15 -3.05 -7.72
N GLU A 94 15.39 -2.85 -7.26
CA GLU A 94 15.76 -2.80 -5.84
C GLU A 94 16.30 -1.42 -5.42
N ASP A 95 16.91 -0.69 -6.35
CA ASP A 95 17.67 0.53 -6.08
C ASP A 95 17.12 1.78 -6.76
N PHE A 96 17.33 2.90 -6.08
CA PHE A 96 17.04 4.24 -6.56
C PHE A 96 18.13 5.22 -6.12
N GLU A 97 18.30 6.29 -6.88
CA GLU A 97 19.07 7.46 -6.50
C GLU A 97 18.15 8.57 -6.01
N CYS A 98 18.59 9.31 -4.99
CA CYS A 98 17.91 10.48 -4.47
C CYS A 98 18.91 11.64 -4.38
N LYS A 99 18.55 12.79 -4.94
CA LYS A 99 19.35 14.02 -4.88
C LYS A 99 18.51 15.19 -4.41
N TYR A 100 19.06 16.02 -3.54
CA TYR A 100 18.44 17.28 -3.15
C TYR A 100 18.76 18.35 -4.20
N VAL A 101 17.74 19.09 -4.64
CA VAL A 101 17.87 20.21 -5.58
C VAL A 101 17.30 21.46 -4.90
N PRO A 102 18.15 22.42 -4.52
CA PRO A 102 17.74 23.60 -3.76
C PRO A 102 16.73 24.48 -4.50
#